data_AF-S9S9I2-F1
#
_entry.id   AF-S9S9I2-F1
#
_cell.length_a   1.000
_cell.length_b   1.000
_cell.length_c   1.000
_cell.angle_alpha   90.00
_cell.angle_beta   90.00
_cell.angle_gamma   90.00
#
_symmetry.space_group_name_H-M   'P 1'
#
loop_
_entity.id
_entity.type
_entity.pdbx_description
1 polymer ?
#
loop_
_entity_poly.entity_id
_entity_poly.type
_entity_poly.pdbx_seq_one_letter_code
_entity_poly.pdbx_strand_id
1 'polypeptide(L)'
;MTTVKHASPESGLNAVTTWNYRIVRHHQPSEWFGLHEVFYDEAGCPTSMTANPVDFVCDGDEGPEGIIGSLEMALTDAKSRPVLDECDVVGPPAEIQPHAVE
;
A
#
# COMPACT_ATOMS: atom_id res chain seq x y z
N MET A 1 44.42 -19.21 28.06
CA MET A 1 43.06 -19.69 27.77
C MET A 1 42.12 -18.51 27.99
N THR A 2 41.69 -17.87 26.92
CA THR A 2 40.81 -16.69 26.96
C THR A 2 39.47 -17.09 26.39
N THR A 3 38.44 -17.14 27.23
CA THR A 3 37.07 -17.48 26.82
C THR A 3 36.46 -16.32 26.05
N VAL A 4 36.19 -16.52 24.76
CA VAL A 4 35.39 -15.59 23.95
C VAL A 4 33.91 -15.86 24.24
N LYS A 5 33.22 -14.84 24.76
CA LYS A 5 31.75 -14.79 24.82
C LYS A 5 31.22 -14.87 23.39
N HIS A 6 30.43 -15.90 23.08
CA HIS A 6 29.55 -15.86 21.91
C HIS A 6 28.52 -14.76 22.13
N ALA A 7 28.71 -13.63 21.44
CA ALA A 7 27.63 -12.69 21.20
C ALA A 7 26.71 -13.33 20.16
N SER A 8 25.45 -13.52 20.54
CA SER A 8 24.37 -13.95 19.63
C SER A 8 24.21 -12.89 18.53
N PRO A 9 24.14 -13.26 17.24
CA PRO A 9 23.82 -12.29 16.20
C PRO A 9 22.38 -11.83 16.40
N GLU A 10 22.21 -10.52 16.42
CA GLU A 10 20.97 -9.79 16.59
C GLU A 10 19.92 -10.27 15.60
N SER A 11 18.88 -10.92 16.10
CA SER A 11 17.75 -11.39 15.32
C SER A 11 16.70 -10.29 15.20
N GLY A 12 16.52 -9.79 13.98
CA GLY A 12 15.23 -9.34 13.47
C GLY A 12 14.93 -7.85 13.60
N LEU A 13 15.42 -7.05 12.66
CA LEU A 13 14.68 -5.85 12.24
C LEU A 13 13.36 -6.35 11.65
N ASN A 14 12.26 -6.19 12.39
CA ASN A 14 10.92 -6.40 11.83
C ASN A 14 10.73 -5.33 10.76
N ALA A 15 10.65 -5.73 9.48
CA ALA A 15 10.39 -4.80 8.40
C ALA A 15 9.06 -4.07 8.69
N VAL A 16 9.14 -2.77 8.97
CA VAL A 16 7.94 -1.98 9.27
C VAL A 16 7.32 -1.57 7.94
N THR A 17 6.36 -2.37 7.47
CA THR A 17 5.51 -1.96 6.35
C THR A 17 4.57 -0.87 6.85
N THR A 18 4.71 0.34 6.31
CA THR A 18 3.77 1.44 6.58
C THR A 18 2.77 1.56 5.45
N TRP A 19 1.64 2.19 5.72
CA TRP A 19 0.61 2.44 4.71
C TRP A 19 -0.05 3.80 4.92
N ASN A 20 -0.70 4.31 3.88
CA ASN A 20 -1.60 5.47 3.94
C ASN A 20 -2.62 5.40 2.80
N TYR A 21 -3.67 6.20 2.89
CA TYR A 21 -4.63 6.33 1.80
C TYR A 21 -4.06 7.19 0.67
N ARG A 22 -4.14 6.74 -0.58
CA ARG A 22 -3.71 7.52 -1.74
C ARG A 22 -4.77 7.53 -2.82
N ILE A 23 -4.96 8.70 -3.41
CA ILE A 23 -5.65 8.80 -4.70
C ILE A 23 -4.70 8.21 -5.74
N VAL A 24 -5.13 7.16 -6.40
CA VAL A 24 -4.43 6.48 -7.49
C VAL A 24 -5.18 6.74 -8.79
N ARG A 25 -4.44 7.13 -9.82
CA ARG A 25 -4.91 7.33 -11.18
C ARG A 25 -4.70 6.04 -11.97
N HIS A 26 -5.79 5.51 -12.51
CA HIS A 26 -5.80 4.35 -13.39
C HIS A 26 -6.00 4.81 -14.83
N HIS A 27 -5.33 4.14 -15.77
CA HIS A 27 -5.38 4.48 -17.20
C HIS A 27 -6.23 3.51 -18.03
N GLN A 28 -6.57 2.34 -17.48
CA GLN A 28 -7.30 1.28 -18.19
C GLN A 28 -8.52 0.80 -17.39
N PRO A 29 -9.63 0.41 -18.04
CA PRO A 29 -9.90 0.51 -19.49
C PRO A 29 -10.18 1.95 -19.98
N SER A 30 -10.36 2.89 -19.06
CA SER A 30 -10.43 4.34 -19.27
C SER A 30 -9.80 5.03 -18.07
N GLU A 31 -9.57 6.33 -18.16
CA GLU A 31 -9.07 7.08 -17.00
C GLU A 31 -10.10 7.09 -15.86
N TRP A 32 -9.67 6.72 -14.65
CA TRP A 32 -10.46 6.86 -13.43
C TRP A 32 -9.55 7.03 -12.21
N PHE A 33 -10.11 7.49 -11.09
CA PHE A 33 -9.39 7.71 -9.84
C PHE A 33 -10.02 6.88 -8.71
N GLY A 34 -9.19 6.17 -7.97
CA GLY A 34 -9.57 5.38 -6.80
C GLY A 34 -8.82 5.82 -5.56
N LEU A 35 -9.43 5.68 -4.38
CA LEU A 35 -8.70 5.79 -3.11
C LEU A 35 -8.26 4.40 -2.69
N HIS A 36 -6.97 4.17 -2.53
CA HIS A 36 -6.41 2.86 -2.15
C HIS A 36 -5.58 2.98 -0.88
N GLU A 37 -5.49 1.90 -0.11
CA GLU A 37 -4.40 1.75 0.85
C GLU A 37 -3.14 1.41 0.05
N VAL A 38 -2.12 2.25 0.15
CA VAL A 38 -0.83 2.02 -0.50
C VAL A 38 0.19 1.67 0.57
N PHE A 39 0.89 0.56 0.37
CA PHE A 39 1.89 0.03 1.29
C PHE A 39 3.28 0.41 0.81
N TYR A 40 4.17 0.71 1.76
CA TYR A 40 5.51 1.23 1.49
C TYR A 40 6.56 0.34 2.14
N ASP A 41 7.71 0.22 1.47
CA ASP A 41 8.91 -0.36 2.07
C ASP A 41 9.59 0.62 3.05
N GLU A 42 10.70 0.18 3.65
CA GLU A 42 11.49 0.98 4.59
C GLU A 42 12.12 2.23 3.96
N ALA A 43 12.30 2.26 2.63
CA ALA A 43 12.79 3.42 1.90
C ALA A 43 11.68 4.43 1.58
N GLY A 44 10.41 4.10 1.89
CA GLY A 44 9.25 4.91 1.56
C GLY A 44 8.82 4.77 0.10
N CYS A 45 9.26 3.72 -0.60
CA CYS A 45 8.81 3.40 -1.95
C CYS A 45 7.50 2.62 -1.89
N PRO A 46 6.48 2.99 -2.70
CA PRO A 46 5.24 2.21 -2.78
C PRO A 46 5.56 0.82 -3.36
N THR A 47 5.06 -0.22 -2.72
CA THR A 47 5.33 -1.63 -3.09
C THR A 47 4.08 -2.41 -3.44
N SER A 48 2.93 -1.99 -2.95
CA SER A 48 1.63 -2.60 -3.27
C SER A 48 0.48 -1.67 -2.89
N MET A 49 -0.73 -2.03 -3.32
CA MET A 49 -1.97 -1.37 -2.91
C MET A 49 -3.13 -2.36 -2.82
N THR A 50 -4.23 -1.96 -2.19
CA THR A 50 -5.49 -2.72 -2.24
C THR A 50 -5.95 -2.92 -3.68
N ALA A 51 -6.46 -4.11 -4.01
CA ALA A 51 -6.88 -4.45 -5.37
C ALA A 51 -8.06 -3.60 -5.86
N ASN A 52 -8.99 -3.28 -4.96
CA ASN A 52 -10.12 -2.38 -5.21
C ASN A 52 -9.93 -1.08 -4.43
N PRO A 53 -10.58 0.03 -4.86
CA PRO A 53 -10.71 1.21 -4.03
C PRO A 53 -11.30 0.85 -2.66
N VAL A 54 -10.89 1.57 -1.61
CA VAL A 54 -11.25 1.25 -0.24
C VAL A 54 -12.73 1.45 0.04
N ASP A 55 -13.32 0.48 0.74
CA ASP A 55 -14.57 0.61 1.47
C ASP A 55 -14.27 0.97 2.94
N PHE A 56 -15.12 1.79 3.57
CA PHE A 56 -15.01 2.07 4.99
C PHE A 56 -15.87 1.09 5.77
N VAL A 57 -15.20 0.09 6.39
CA VAL A 57 -15.81 -0.94 7.22
C VAL A 57 -14.98 -1.08 8.49
N CYS A 58 -15.62 -1.34 9.62
CA CYS A 58 -14.97 -1.55 10.91
C CYS A 58 -15.55 -2.79 11.58
N ASP A 59 -14.78 -3.41 12.46
CA ASP A 59 -15.27 -4.49 13.29
C ASP A 59 -16.21 -3.97 14.39
N GLY A 60 -17.00 -4.88 14.95
CA GLY A 60 -18.04 -4.50 15.93
C GLY A 60 -17.50 -3.91 17.23
N ASP A 61 -16.26 -4.22 17.60
CA ASP A 61 -15.55 -3.71 18.77
C ASP A 61 -14.92 -2.34 18.54
N GLU A 62 -14.64 -1.96 17.30
CA GLU A 62 -14.21 -0.59 16.94
C GLU A 62 -15.37 0.41 16.98
N GLY A 63 -16.58 -0.07 16.70
CA GLY A 63 -17.79 0.75 16.68
C GLY A 63 -17.78 1.82 15.58
N PRO A 64 -18.82 2.67 15.52
CA PRO A 64 -18.91 3.72 14.50
C PRO A 64 -17.72 4.71 14.53
N GLU A 65 -17.03 4.85 15.66
CA GLU A 65 -15.84 5.66 15.81
C GLU A 65 -14.69 5.19 14.90
N GLY A 66 -14.56 3.88 14.66
CA GLY A 66 -13.56 3.33 13.73
C GLY A 66 -13.77 3.79 12.27
N ILE A 67 -15.04 3.86 11.84
CA ILE A 67 -15.41 4.42 10.53
C ILE A 67 -15.05 5.90 10.45
N ILE A 68 -15.41 6.68 11.48
CA ILE A 68 -15.14 8.12 11.52
C ILE A 68 -13.63 8.38 11.45
N GLY A 69 -12.84 7.69 12.26
CA GLY A 69 -11.38 7.84 12.24
C GLY A 69 -10.76 7.48 10.89
N SER A 70 -11.24 6.42 10.25
CA SER A 70 -10.77 6.01 8.92
C SER A 70 -11.10 7.07 7.85
N LEU A 71 -12.29 7.66 7.89
CA LEU A 71 -12.69 8.75 6.99
C LEU A 71 -11.84 10.02 7.21
N GLU A 72 -11.53 10.36 8.46
CA GLU A 72 -10.68 11.51 8.79
C GLU A 72 -9.25 11.33 8.31
N MET A 73 -8.68 10.13 8.48
CA MET A 73 -7.37 9.77 7.93
C MET A 73 -7.36 9.85 6.41
N ALA A 74 -8.34 9.22 5.75
CA ALA A 74 -8.49 9.24 4.30
C ALA A 74 -8.60 10.68 3.76
N LEU A 75 -9.41 11.53 4.39
CA LEU A 75 -9.55 12.93 4.01
C LEU A 75 -8.24 13.71 4.18
N THR A 76 -7.52 13.46 5.27
CA THR A 76 -6.24 14.12 5.55
C THR A 76 -5.20 13.73 4.51
N ASP A 77 -5.06 12.45 4.21
CA ASP A 77 -4.11 11.96 3.22
C ASP A 77 -4.46 12.43 1.81
N ALA A 78 -5.73 12.33 1.41
CA ALA A 78 -6.21 12.77 0.09
C ALA A 78 -5.96 14.27 -0.17
N LYS A 79 -5.97 15.10 0.88
CA LYS A 79 -5.69 16.54 0.76
C LYS A 79 -4.21 16.89 0.79
N SER A 80 -3.38 16.07 1.44
CA SER A 80 -1.98 16.41 1.74
C SER A 80 -0.97 15.70 0.87
N ARG A 81 -1.36 14.61 0.20
CA ARG A 81 -0.46 13.75 -0.59
C ARG A 81 -0.73 13.89 -2.08
N PRO A 82 0.29 13.75 -2.95
CA PRO A 82 0.09 13.80 -4.38
C PRO A 82 -0.67 12.56 -4.89
N VAL A 83 -1.36 12.71 -6.02
CA VAL A 83 -1.94 11.59 -6.77
C VAL A 83 -0.80 10.70 -7.28
N LEU A 84 -0.96 9.38 -7.16
CA LEU A 84 -0.04 8.39 -7.74
C LEU A 84 -0.59 7.86 -9.05
N ASP A 85 0.27 7.53 -10.01
CA ASP A 85 -0.11 6.71 -11.15
C ASP A 85 -0.04 5.22 -10.76
N GLU A 86 -1.02 4.42 -11.20
CA GLU A 86 -1.08 2.98 -10.88
C GLU A 86 0.22 2.23 -11.21
N CYS A 87 0.87 2.58 -12.33
CA CYS A 87 2.10 1.93 -12.76
C CYS A 87 3.30 2.20 -11.83
N ASP A 88 3.25 3.26 -11.01
CA ASP A 88 4.28 3.56 -10.01
C ASP A 88 4.15 2.65 -8.78
N VAL A 89 3.02 1.96 -8.61
CA VAL A 89 2.73 1.12 -7.44
C VAL A 89 2.80 -0.36 -7.77
N VAL A 90 2.16 -0.79 -8.86
CA VAL A 90 2.06 -2.22 -9.23
C VAL A 90 2.95 -2.61 -10.41
N GLY A 91 3.71 -1.66 -10.96
CA GLY A 91 4.49 -1.85 -12.18
C GLY A 91 3.63 -1.76 -13.45
N PRO A 92 4.24 -1.86 -14.65
CA PRO A 92 3.48 -1.79 -15.90
C PRO A 92 2.51 -2.98 -16.00
N PRO A 93 1.30 -2.78 -16.58
CA PRO A 93 0.42 -3.89 -16.89
C PRO A 93 1.18 -4.90 -17.76
N ALA A 94 1.09 -6.18 -17.43
CA ALA A 94 1.71 -7.24 -18.22
C ALA A 94 1.29 -7.08 -19.69
N GLU A 95 2.27 -6.91 -20.59
CA GLU A 95 2.00 -6.86 -22.03
C GLU A 95 1.21 -8.12 -22.41
N ILE A 96 -0.02 -7.95 -22.91
CA ILE A 96 -0.77 -9.04 -23.51
C ILE A 96 -0.01 -9.44 -24.78
N GLN A 97 0.84 -10.46 -24.70
CA GLN A 97 1.41 -11.05 -25.90
C GLN A 97 0.25 -11.58 -26.75
N PRO A 98 0.10 -11.13 -28.01
CA PRO A 98 -0.95 -11.65 -28.87
C PRO A 98 -0.75 -13.15 -28.99
N HIS A 99 -1.72 -13.91 -28.49
CA HIS A 99 -1.76 -15.35 -28.62
C HIS A 99 -1.65 -15.66 -30.11
N ALA A 100 -0.54 -16.28 -30.52
CA ALA A 100 -0.36 -16.72 -31.89
C ALA A 100 -1.49 -17.73 -32.17
N VAL A 101 -2.43 -17.35 -33.02
CA VAL A 101 -3.34 -18.28 -33.66
C VAL A 101 -2.50 -19.12 -34.62
N GLU A 102 -2.23 -20.37 -34.24
CA GLU A 102 -1.81 -21.42 -35.18
C GLU A 102 -2.99 -21.88 -36.04
#